data_AF-A3XEU1-F1
#
_entry.id   AF-A3XEU1-F1
#
_cell.length_a   1.000
_cell.length_b   1.000
_cell.length_c   1.000
_cell.angle_alpha   90.00
_cell.angle_beta   90.00
_cell.angle_gamma   90.00
#
_symmetry.space_group_name_H-M   'P 1'
#
loop_
_entity.id
_entity.type
_entity.pdbx_description
1 polymer ?
#
loop_
_entity_poly.entity_id
_entity_poly.type
_entity_poly.pdbx_seq_one_letter_code
_entity_poly.pdbx_strand_id
1 'polypeptide(L)'
;MSLPPRPIFSLNEVAARWGCCPTDVAGWALTGQLQMMTAVGPLVCGTEPVAGLVQINAADIMAMFRRYARSEKSCTVRHILPDGSTIWRYVTHPTQGLRLRRADLLLKADDVLAFEEECDLLRRKGGRKGGAGGSEPRYDWDGMFVEMVRIINEQGIPQKQADFVSLIIDWFHSESETGDIPDESTIRKRVAAVWRRLTALA
;
A
#
# COMPACT_ATOMS: atom_id res chain seq x y z
N MET A 1 31.65 5.53 14.20
CA MET A 1 31.25 4.11 14.17
C MET A 1 30.06 3.99 13.25
N SER A 2 30.05 3.04 12.32
CA SER A 2 28.87 2.75 11.51
C SER A 2 27.81 2.09 12.39
N LEU A 3 26.56 2.54 12.27
CA LEU A 3 25.43 1.90 12.96
C LEU A 3 25.19 0.49 12.39
N PRO A 4 24.63 -0.44 13.19
CA PRO A 4 24.20 -1.73 12.66
C PRO A 4 23.15 -1.57 11.56
N PRO A 5 23.03 -2.55 10.65
CA PRO A 5 22.01 -2.53 9.60
C PRO A 5 20.60 -2.53 10.20
N ARG A 6 19.66 -2.02 9.42
CA ARG A 6 18.25 -1.92 9.83
C ARG A 6 17.68 -3.32 10.06
N PRO A 7 17.07 -3.63 11.22
CA PRO A 7 16.62 -4.99 11.56
C PRO A 7 15.21 -5.34 11.07
N ILE A 8 14.33 -4.34 10.91
CA ILE A 8 12.92 -4.53 10.55
C ILE A 8 12.44 -3.43 9.60
N PHE A 9 11.46 -3.78 8.77
CA PHE A 9 10.71 -2.86 7.94
C PHE A 9 9.23 -2.95 8.28
N SER A 10 8.51 -1.84 8.22
CA SER A 10 7.05 -1.90 8.18
C SER A 10 6.58 -2.37 6.81
N LEU A 11 5.39 -2.95 6.76
CA LEU A 11 4.75 -3.38 5.51
C LEU A 11 4.67 -2.24 4.48
N ASN A 12 4.32 -1.02 4.93
CA ASN A 12 4.22 0.13 4.04
C ASN A 12 5.58 0.56 3.46
N GLU A 13 6.66 0.49 4.25
CA GLU A 13 8.01 0.78 3.77
C GLU A 13 8.46 -0.23 2.72
N VAL A 14 8.18 -1.52 2.93
CA VAL A 14 8.46 -2.57 1.95
C VAL A 14 7.68 -2.34 0.66
N ALA A 15 6.37 -2.06 0.76
CA ALA A 15 5.52 -1.76 -0.40
C ALA A 15 6.06 -0.58 -1.22
N ALA A 16 6.43 0.52 -0.55
CA ALA A 16 7.03 1.69 -1.19
C ALA A 16 8.39 1.36 -1.82
N ARG A 17 9.24 0.59 -1.13
CA ARG A 17 10.56 0.18 -1.60
C ARG A 17 10.50 -0.64 -2.88
N TRP A 18 9.49 -1.50 -3.02
CA TRP A 18 9.25 -2.36 -4.17
C TRP A 18 8.34 -1.74 -5.25
N GLY A 19 7.75 -0.57 -4.98
CA GLY A 19 6.82 0.08 -5.92
C GLY A 19 5.55 -0.72 -6.17
N CYS A 20 5.02 -1.40 -5.14
CA CYS A 20 3.82 -2.23 -5.21
C CYS A 20 2.75 -1.78 -4.21
N CYS A 21 1.53 -2.33 -4.32
CA CYS A 21 0.48 -2.05 -3.36
C CYS A 21 0.77 -2.78 -2.04
N PRO A 22 0.50 -2.18 -0.86
CA PRO A 22 0.53 -2.90 0.42
C PRO A 22 -0.30 -4.20 0.43
N THR A 23 -1.35 -4.27 -0.39
CA THR A 23 -2.17 -5.48 -0.58
C THR A 23 -1.39 -6.60 -1.27
N ASP A 24 -0.43 -6.29 -2.14
CA ASP A 24 0.43 -7.30 -2.77
C ASP A 24 1.38 -7.90 -1.74
N VAL A 25 1.97 -7.07 -0.85
CA VAL A 25 2.82 -7.53 0.26
C VAL A 25 2.07 -8.45 1.22
N ALA A 26 0.85 -8.07 1.60
CA ALA A 26 -0.02 -8.92 2.41
C ALA A 26 -0.40 -10.22 1.67
N GLY A 27 -0.56 -10.16 0.34
CA GLY A 27 -0.82 -11.32 -0.51
C GLY A 27 0.35 -12.32 -0.52
N TRP A 28 1.59 -11.85 -0.67
CA TRP A 28 2.78 -12.70 -0.59
C TRP A 28 2.96 -13.30 0.81
N ALA A 29 2.57 -12.58 1.85
CA ALA A 29 2.54 -13.15 3.19
C ALA A 29 1.46 -14.24 3.33
N LEU A 30 0.30 -14.06 2.71
CA LEU A 30 -0.79 -15.05 2.69
C LEU A 30 -0.40 -16.34 1.97
N THR A 31 0.41 -16.25 0.91
CA THR A 31 0.93 -17.41 0.18
C THR A 31 2.18 -18.02 0.80
N GLY A 32 2.65 -17.49 1.93
CA GLY A 32 3.81 -18.00 2.67
C GLY A 32 5.17 -17.59 2.09
N GLN A 33 5.20 -16.68 1.13
CA GLN A 33 6.44 -16.15 0.55
C GLN A 33 7.12 -15.11 1.44
N LEU A 34 6.34 -14.47 2.32
CA LEU A 34 6.84 -13.52 3.32
C LEU A 34 6.29 -13.87 4.69
N GLN A 35 7.08 -13.64 5.74
CA GLN A 35 6.62 -13.79 7.12
C GLN A 35 6.14 -12.45 7.66
N MET A 36 4.88 -12.42 8.10
CA MET A 36 4.29 -11.23 8.71
C MET A 36 4.53 -11.24 10.22
N MET A 37 5.13 -10.18 10.72
CA MET A 37 5.52 -10.04 12.12
C MET A 37 4.79 -8.87 12.78
N THR A 38 4.78 -8.88 14.11
CA THR A 38 4.38 -7.73 14.92
C THR A 38 5.15 -7.71 16.24
N ALA A 39 5.36 -6.53 16.81
CA ALA A 39 6.01 -6.37 18.10
C ALA A 39 4.95 -6.29 19.20
N VAL A 40 5.11 -7.10 20.24
CA VAL A 40 4.18 -7.19 21.35
C VAL A 40 4.84 -6.94 22.70
N GLY A 41 4.11 -6.29 23.60
CA GLY A 41 4.40 -6.35 25.03
C GLY A 41 4.07 -7.72 25.62
N PRO A 42 4.09 -7.87 26.95
CA PRO A 42 3.75 -9.12 27.61
C PRO A 42 2.33 -9.60 27.29
N LEU A 43 2.25 -10.76 26.64
CA LEU A 43 1.05 -11.55 26.39
C LEU A 43 1.10 -12.80 27.27
N VAL A 44 -0.03 -13.52 27.37
CA VAL A 44 -0.04 -14.90 27.87
C VAL A 44 -0.64 -15.82 26.79
N CYS A 45 0.07 -16.92 26.52
CA CYS A 45 -0.41 -18.02 25.69
C CYS A 45 -0.50 -19.28 26.56
N GLY A 46 -1.72 -19.66 26.98
CA GLY A 46 -1.92 -20.69 27.98
C GLY A 46 -1.43 -20.21 29.35
N THR A 47 -0.30 -20.75 29.82
CA THR A 47 0.39 -20.35 31.06
C THR A 47 1.73 -19.64 30.81
N GLU A 48 2.16 -19.57 29.55
CA GLU A 48 3.48 -19.03 29.21
C GLU A 48 3.40 -17.56 28.81
N PRO A 49 4.24 -16.69 29.41
CA PRO A 49 4.37 -15.32 28.95
C PRO A 49 5.10 -15.28 27.60
N VAL A 50 4.60 -14.45 26.69
CA VAL A 50 5.23 -14.20 25.36
C VAL A 50 5.39 -12.70 25.18
N ALA A 51 6.54 -12.24 24.72
CA ALA A 51 6.80 -10.83 24.44
C ALA A 51 7.83 -10.69 23.30
N GLY A 52 7.96 -9.49 22.73
CA GLY A 52 8.94 -9.20 21.69
C GLY A 52 8.36 -9.33 20.29
N LEU A 53 9.19 -9.70 19.32
CA LEU A 53 8.73 -9.87 17.94
C LEU A 53 8.08 -11.25 17.79
N VAL A 54 6.85 -11.30 17.28
CA VAL A 54 6.12 -12.54 17.06
C VAL A 54 5.56 -12.56 15.65
N GLN A 55 5.46 -13.75 15.07
CA GLN A 55 4.84 -13.93 13.77
C GLN A 55 3.32 -14.02 13.92
N ILE A 56 2.59 -13.48 12.94
CA ILE A 56 1.13 -13.53 12.85
C ILE A 56 0.71 -14.22 11.56
N ASN A 57 -0.48 -14.82 11.55
CA ASN A 57 -1.02 -15.42 10.34
C ASN A 57 -1.52 -14.32 9.41
N ALA A 58 -1.04 -14.31 8.16
CA ALA A 58 -1.46 -13.33 7.17
C ALA A 58 -2.97 -13.38 6.88
N ALA A 59 -3.62 -14.55 7.03
CA ALA A 59 -5.06 -14.68 6.89
C ALA A 59 -5.83 -13.77 7.88
N ASP A 60 -5.31 -13.57 9.09
CA ASP A 60 -5.95 -12.76 10.12
C ASP A 60 -5.91 -11.25 9.81
N ILE A 61 -5.01 -10.82 8.92
CA ILE A 61 -4.85 -9.41 8.55
C ILE A 61 -5.55 -9.04 7.23
N MET A 62 -6.02 -10.03 6.45
CA MET A 62 -6.53 -9.78 5.10
C MET A 62 -7.76 -8.85 5.03
N ALA A 63 -8.53 -8.74 6.11
CA ALA A 63 -9.62 -7.77 6.20
C ALA A 63 -9.15 -6.29 6.06
N MET A 64 -7.89 -6.00 6.35
CA MET A 64 -7.26 -4.68 6.18
C MET A 64 -6.70 -4.45 4.76
N PHE A 65 -6.65 -5.48 3.91
CA PHE A 65 -5.99 -5.46 2.60
C PHE A 65 -6.93 -5.88 1.47
N ARG A 66 -8.18 -5.41 1.49
CA ARG A 66 -9.10 -5.64 0.37
C ARG A 66 -8.64 -4.84 -0.85
N ARG A 67 -8.59 -5.48 -2.01
CA ARG A 67 -8.21 -4.85 -3.29
C ARG A 67 -9.29 -3.90 -3.81
N TYR A 68 -10.55 -4.28 -3.59
CA TYR A 68 -11.73 -3.49 -3.94
C TYR A 68 -12.67 -3.51 -2.73
N ALA A 69 -13.29 -2.37 -2.42
CA ALA A 69 -14.09 -2.07 -1.22
C ALA A 69 -13.32 -1.53 0.00
N ARG A 70 -14.08 -1.02 0.97
CA ARG A 70 -13.57 -0.46 2.23
C ARG A 70 -12.84 -1.54 3.02
N SER A 71 -11.58 -1.28 3.32
CA SER A 71 -10.75 -2.09 4.19
C SER A 71 -10.94 -1.69 5.65
N GLU A 72 -10.80 -2.67 6.55
CA GLU A 72 -10.76 -2.40 7.98
C GLU A 72 -9.50 -1.63 8.35
N LYS A 73 -9.61 -0.71 9.31
CA LYS A 73 -8.44 0.05 9.83
C LYS A 73 -7.60 -0.75 10.83
N SER A 74 -8.18 -1.82 11.37
CA SER A 74 -7.56 -2.70 12.34
C SER A 74 -8.11 -4.11 12.22
N CYS A 75 -7.31 -5.12 12.59
CA CYS A 75 -7.77 -6.48 12.79
C CYS A 75 -7.48 -6.96 14.21
N THR A 76 -7.99 -8.12 14.56
CA THR A 76 -7.70 -8.80 15.82
C THR A 76 -7.06 -10.14 15.51
N VAL A 77 -5.83 -10.32 15.96
CA VAL A 77 -5.09 -11.58 15.84
C VAL A 77 -5.19 -12.34 17.17
N ARG A 78 -5.42 -13.65 17.09
CA ARG A 78 -5.48 -14.52 18.27
C ARG A 78 -4.48 -15.66 18.24
N HIS A 79 -3.92 -15.95 17.08
CA HIS A 79 -2.86 -16.94 16.93
C HIS A 79 -1.57 -16.24 16.56
N ILE A 80 -0.53 -16.54 17.31
CA ILE A 80 0.82 -16.04 17.07
C ILE A 80 1.79 -17.20 17.06
N LEU A 81 2.93 -16.99 16.44
CA LEU A 81 4.07 -17.88 16.53
C LEU A 81 5.20 -17.12 17.23
N PRO A 82 5.53 -17.48 18.49
CA PRO A 82 6.63 -16.85 19.22
C PRO A 82 7.96 -17.03 18.50
N ASP A 83 8.89 -16.09 18.66
CA ASP A 83 10.22 -16.18 18.06
C ASP A 83 10.94 -17.46 18.53
N GLY A 84 11.59 -18.16 17.59
CA GLY A 84 12.24 -19.46 17.84
C GLY A 84 11.28 -20.65 18.01
N SER A 85 9.96 -20.45 17.94
CA SER A 85 8.99 -21.54 17.96
C SER A 85 8.59 -21.99 16.55
N THR A 86 8.15 -23.24 16.44
CA THR A 86 7.47 -23.79 15.25
C THR A 86 5.99 -24.08 15.52
N ILE A 87 5.52 -23.80 16.74
CA ILE A 87 4.17 -24.12 17.19
C ILE A 87 3.37 -22.83 17.35
N TRP A 88 2.31 -22.71 16.55
CA TRP A 88 1.33 -21.64 16.69
C TRP A 88 0.61 -21.74 18.03
N ARG A 89 0.47 -20.60 18.71
CA ARG A 89 -0.14 -20.50 20.04
C ARG A 89 -1.30 -19.53 20.04
N TYR A 90 -2.32 -19.88 20.79
CA TYR A 90 -3.47 -19.02 21.03
C TYR A 90 -3.18 -18.04 22.18
N VAL A 91 -3.45 -16.76 21.94
CA VAL A 91 -3.35 -15.71 22.95
C VAL A 91 -4.53 -15.83 23.91
N THR A 92 -4.25 -16.22 25.15
CA THR A 92 -5.26 -16.34 26.22
C THR A 92 -5.45 -15.02 26.96
N HIS A 93 -4.39 -14.22 27.12
CA HIS A 93 -4.48 -12.86 27.64
C HIS A 93 -3.68 -11.87 26.77
N PRO A 94 -4.30 -10.75 26.36
CA PRO A 94 -5.68 -10.34 26.63
C PRO A 94 -6.73 -11.21 25.89
N THR A 95 -7.86 -11.49 26.52
CA THR A 95 -8.91 -12.41 25.99
C THR A 95 -9.52 -11.94 24.67
N GLN A 96 -9.54 -10.63 24.44
CA GLN A 96 -9.99 -10.04 23.19
C GLN A 96 -9.05 -10.35 22.00
N GLY A 97 -7.80 -10.72 22.27
CA GLY A 97 -6.73 -10.88 21.28
C GLY A 97 -5.91 -9.61 21.10
N LEU A 98 -4.96 -9.69 20.18
CA LEU A 98 -4.07 -8.58 19.83
C LEU A 98 -4.70 -7.75 18.72
N ARG A 99 -5.07 -6.52 19.04
CA ARG A 99 -5.60 -5.58 18.03
C ARG A 99 -4.43 -4.93 17.30
N LEU A 100 -4.36 -5.13 15.99
CA LEU A 100 -3.30 -4.59 15.14
C LEU A 100 -3.85 -3.59 14.13
N ARG A 101 -3.03 -2.61 13.79
CA ARG A 101 -3.19 -1.68 12.66
C ARG A 101 -2.09 -1.95 11.65
N ARG A 102 -2.21 -1.36 10.45
CA ARG A 102 -1.20 -1.51 9.38
C ARG A 102 0.22 -1.09 9.81
N ALA A 103 0.34 -0.12 10.72
CA ALA A 103 1.61 0.34 11.25
C ALA A 103 2.31 -0.68 12.15
N ASP A 104 1.56 -1.64 12.70
CA ASP A 104 2.07 -2.67 13.60
C ASP A 104 2.57 -3.91 12.84
N LEU A 105 2.45 -3.91 11.51
CA LEU A 105 2.82 -5.00 10.62
C LEU A 105 4.25 -4.83 10.11
N LEU A 106 5.07 -5.81 10.43
CA LEU A 106 6.51 -5.76 10.27
C LEU A 106 7.00 -6.95 9.45
N LEU A 107 8.14 -6.77 8.78
CA LEU A 107 8.91 -7.82 8.13
C LEU A 107 10.35 -7.76 8.65
N LYS A 108 10.99 -8.91 8.86
CA LYS A 108 12.41 -8.98 9.19
C LYS A 108 13.23 -8.51 7.99
N ALA A 109 14.32 -7.78 8.24
CA ALA A 109 15.17 -7.29 7.17
C ALA A 109 15.77 -8.43 6.33
N ASP A 110 16.17 -9.53 6.97
CA ASP A 110 16.73 -10.68 6.28
C ASP A 110 15.72 -11.30 5.28
N ASP A 111 14.45 -11.43 5.67
CA ASP A 111 13.38 -11.94 4.79
C ASP A 111 13.15 -11.00 3.60
N VAL A 112 13.15 -9.69 3.83
CA VAL A 112 12.99 -8.66 2.78
C VAL A 112 14.15 -8.72 1.79
N LEU A 113 15.38 -8.82 2.28
CA LEU A 113 16.58 -8.86 1.44
C LEU A 113 16.67 -10.17 0.64
N ALA A 114 16.36 -11.30 1.27
CA ALA A 114 16.30 -12.59 0.59
C ALA A 114 15.24 -12.60 -0.53
N PHE A 115 14.05 -12.05 -0.25
CA PHE A 115 13.00 -11.91 -1.26
C PHE A 115 13.41 -10.97 -2.41
N GLU A 116 14.10 -9.88 -2.09
CA GLU A 116 14.64 -8.95 -3.10
C GLU A 116 15.64 -9.62 -4.04
N GLU A 117 16.50 -10.48 -3.50
CA GLU A 117 17.46 -11.26 -4.28
C GLU A 117 16.78 -12.32 -5.14
N GLU A 118 15.87 -13.11 -4.56
CA GLU A 118 15.11 -14.15 -5.27
C GLU A 118 14.29 -13.59 -6.44
N CYS A 119 13.61 -12.46 -6.21
CA CYS A 119 12.77 -11.80 -7.20
C CYS A 119 13.53 -10.81 -8.11
N ASP A 120 14.85 -10.68 -7.93
CA ASP A 120 15.73 -9.76 -8.66
C ASP A 120 15.22 -8.30 -8.64
N LEU A 121 14.58 -7.88 -7.55
CA LEU A 121 13.81 -6.62 -7.48
C LEU A 121 14.71 -5.38 -7.57
N LEU A 122 15.93 -5.45 -7.04
CA LEU A 122 16.89 -4.35 -7.08
C LEU A 122 17.63 -4.26 -8.42
N ARG A 123 17.86 -5.37 -9.11
CA ARG A 123 18.39 -5.34 -10.48
C ARG A 123 17.32 -4.91 -11.47
N ARG A 124 16.04 -5.20 -11.19
CA ARG A 124 14.91 -4.61 -11.90
C ARG A 124 14.78 -3.11 -11.68
N LYS A 125 15.35 -2.51 -10.62
CA LYS A 125 15.50 -1.03 -10.58
C LYS A 125 16.51 -0.51 -11.62
N GLY A 126 17.39 -1.37 -12.16
CA GLY A 126 18.18 -1.11 -13.37
C GLY A 126 17.48 -1.47 -14.69
N GLY A 127 16.39 -2.24 -14.66
CA GLY A 127 15.67 -2.74 -15.85
C GLY A 127 14.22 -2.24 -16.01
N ARG A 128 13.70 -1.55 -15.00
CA ARG A 128 12.45 -0.78 -15.01
C ARG A 128 12.76 0.61 -14.48
N LYS A 129 13.37 1.40 -15.37
CA LYS A 129 12.77 2.69 -15.66
C LYS A 129 11.27 2.42 -15.86
N GLY A 130 10.43 2.82 -14.92
CA GLY A 130 9.08 3.20 -15.29
C GLY A 130 9.22 4.31 -16.33
N GLY A 131 9.14 3.94 -17.61
CA GLY A 131 8.98 4.83 -18.75
C GLY A 131 9.88 6.07 -18.85
N ALA A 132 11.20 5.98 -18.70
CA ALA A 132 12.10 7.09 -19.07
C ALA A 132 12.91 6.73 -20.34
N GLY A 133 12.17 6.34 -21.37
CA GLY A 133 12.58 6.38 -22.78
C GLY A 133 11.57 7.15 -23.65
N GLY A 134 10.52 7.71 -23.04
CA GLY A 134 9.76 8.80 -23.62
C GLY A 134 10.26 10.09 -22.99
N SER A 135 10.32 11.18 -23.78
CA SER A 135 10.42 12.53 -23.24
C SER A 135 9.52 12.70 -22.02
N GLU A 136 9.97 13.45 -21.01
CA GLU A 136 9.07 13.91 -19.94
C GLU A 136 7.78 14.41 -20.59
N PRO A 137 6.60 13.89 -20.20
CA PRO A 137 5.35 14.36 -20.76
C PRO A 137 5.26 15.85 -20.47
N ARG A 138 4.96 16.65 -21.49
CA ARG A 138 4.89 18.11 -21.42
C ARG A 138 4.01 18.65 -20.27
N TYR A 139 3.09 17.83 -19.77
CA TYR A 139 2.16 18.18 -18.70
C TYR A 139 2.13 17.07 -17.65
N ASP A 140 1.93 17.46 -16.38
CA ASP A 140 1.77 16.54 -15.26
C ASP A 140 0.38 15.87 -15.26
N TRP A 141 0.24 14.88 -16.14
CA TRP A 141 -0.98 14.08 -16.22
C TRP A 141 -1.19 13.19 -15.00
N ASP A 142 -0.11 12.78 -14.33
CA ASP A 142 -0.19 11.86 -13.20
C ASP A 142 -0.68 12.59 -11.95
N GLY A 143 -0.16 13.80 -11.67
CA GLY A 143 -0.68 14.68 -10.62
C GLY A 143 -2.15 15.05 -10.84
N MET A 144 -2.52 15.32 -12.10
CA MET A 144 -3.92 15.58 -12.47
C MET A 144 -4.82 14.41 -12.08
N PHE A 145 -4.45 13.18 -12.43
CA PHE A 145 -5.26 12.00 -12.11
C PHE A 145 -5.38 11.76 -10.60
N VAL A 146 -4.33 12.03 -9.83
CA VAL A 146 -4.36 11.93 -8.35
C VAL A 146 -5.40 12.90 -7.78
N GLU A 147 -5.39 14.16 -8.23
CA GLU A 147 -6.35 15.15 -7.74
C GLU A 147 -7.78 14.83 -8.16
N MET A 148 -7.99 14.38 -9.40
CA MET A 148 -9.32 13.99 -9.87
C MET A 148 -9.90 12.83 -9.04
N VAL A 149 -9.07 11.87 -8.63
CA VAL A 149 -9.49 10.79 -7.72
C VAL A 149 -9.90 11.36 -6.36
N ARG A 150 -9.15 12.33 -5.82
CA ARG A 150 -9.48 13.00 -4.55
C ARG A 150 -10.83 13.72 -4.65
N ILE A 151 -11.00 14.59 -5.65
CA ILE A 151 -12.23 15.39 -5.84
C ILE A 151 -13.45 14.48 -6.03
N ILE A 152 -13.35 13.46 -6.89
CA ILE A 152 -14.47 12.53 -7.12
C ILE A 152 -14.83 11.77 -5.84
N ASN A 153 -13.84 11.40 -5.03
CA ASN A 153 -14.09 10.70 -3.77
C ASN A 153 -14.74 11.61 -2.70
N GLU A 154 -14.42 12.91 -2.69
CA GLU A 154 -14.93 13.86 -1.70
C GLU A 154 -16.27 14.48 -2.10
N GLN A 155 -16.45 14.81 -3.37
CA GLN A 155 -17.56 15.62 -3.90
C GLN A 155 -18.49 14.81 -4.82
N GLY A 156 -18.13 13.57 -5.13
CA GLY A 156 -18.86 12.72 -6.06
C GLY A 156 -18.48 12.95 -7.52
N ILE A 157 -19.08 12.15 -8.40
CA ILE A 157 -18.85 12.26 -9.84
C ILE A 157 -19.55 13.52 -10.36
N PRO A 158 -18.85 14.40 -11.11
CA PRO A 158 -19.49 15.56 -11.74
C PRO A 158 -20.69 15.13 -12.61
N GLN A 159 -21.70 16.00 -12.74
CA GLN A 159 -22.92 15.65 -13.48
C GLN A 159 -22.71 15.69 -15.00
N LYS A 160 -21.81 16.53 -15.49
CA LYS A 160 -21.52 16.68 -16.93
C LYS A 160 -20.03 16.56 -17.21
N GLN A 161 -19.72 16.11 -18.43
CA GLN A 161 -18.32 16.00 -18.88
C GLN A 161 -17.63 17.36 -18.88
N ALA A 162 -18.39 18.43 -19.19
CA ALA A 162 -17.88 19.78 -19.16
C ALA A 162 -17.36 20.16 -17.77
N ASP A 163 -18.13 19.84 -16.72
CA ASP A 163 -17.75 20.12 -15.32
C ASP A 163 -16.46 19.36 -14.94
N PHE A 164 -16.34 18.11 -15.38
CA PHE A 164 -15.12 17.31 -15.15
C PHE A 164 -13.90 17.88 -15.89
N VAL A 165 -14.08 18.37 -17.11
CA VAL A 165 -13.00 19.01 -17.88
C VAL A 165 -12.63 20.35 -17.25
N SER A 166 -13.59 21.13 -16.76
CA SER A 166 -13.33 22.39 -16.03
C SER A 166 -12.50 22.17 -14.78
N LEU A 167 -12.81 21.15 -13.96
CA LEU A 167 -12.00 20.81 -12.78
C LEU A 167 -10.53 20.51 -13.12
N ILE A 168 -10.29 19.84 -14.25
CA ILE A 168 -8.94 19.53 -14.71
C ILE A 168 -8.21 20.79 -15.18
N ILE A 169 -8.90 21.67 -15.90
CA ILE A 169 -8.36 22.96 -16.35
C ILE A 169 -8.00 23.84 -15.14
N ASP A 170 -8.91 23.94 -14.17
CA ASP A 170 -8.69 24.72 -12.94
C ASP A 170 -7.48 24.20 -12.17
N TRP A 171 -7.33 22.87 -12.07
CA TRP A 171 -6.16 22.25 -11.45
C TRP A 171 -4.86 22.55 -12.21
N PHE A 172 -4.85 22.44 -13.54
CA PHE A 172 -3.68 22.79 -14.34
C PHE A 172 -3.32 24.27 -14.21
N HIS A 173 -4.32 25.15 -14.09
CA HIS A 173 -4.08 26.58 -13.80
C HIS A 173 -3.50 26.83 -12.42
N SER A 174 -3.89 26.04 -11.40
CA SER A 174 -3.33 26.19 -10.06
C SER A 174 -1.92 25.61 -9.91
N GLU A 175 -1.61 24.54 -10.63
CA GLU A 175 -0.36 23.78 -10.46
C GLU A 175 0.74 24.15 -11.47
N SER A 176 0.40 24.78 -12.60
CA SER A 176 1.39 25.15 -13.63
C SER A 176 2.14 26.44 -13.27
N GLU A 177 3.39 26.31 -12.81
CA GLU A 177 4.29 27.44 -12.56
C GLU A 177 4.64 28.24 -13.83
N THR A 178 4.64 27.57 -15.00
CA THR A 178 4.99 28.17 -16.29
C THR A 178 3.79 28.72 -17.05
N GLY A 179 2.56 28.44 -16.58
CA GLY A 179 1.31 28.78 -17.26
C GLY A 179 1.04 27.99 -18.54
N ASP A 180 1.91 27.03 -18.90
CA ASP A 180 1.70 26.13 -20.02
C ASP A 180 0.72 25.04 -19.58
N ILE A 181 -0.47 25.03 -20.18
CA ILE A 181 -1.53 24.07 -19.90
C ILE A 181 -2.01 23.42 -21.20
N PRO A 182 -2.43 22.14 -21.17
CA PRO A 182 -2.98 21.50 -22.34
C PRO A 182 -4.29 22.19 -22.76
N ASP A 183 -4.53 22.28 -24.06
CA ASP A 183 -5.80 22.80 -24.58
C ASP A 183 -6.97 21.88 -24.21
N GLU A 184 -8.16 22.45 -24.10
CA GLU A 184 -9.37 21.73 -23.71
C GLU A 184 -9.62 20.49 -24.59
N SER A 185 -9.30 20.57 -25.89
CA SER A 185 -9.49 19.44 -26.81
C SER A 185 -8.58 18.26 -26.48
N THR A 186 -7.34 18.53 -26.04
CA THR A 186 -6.39 17.52 -25.58
C THR A 186 -6.84 16.90 -24.27
N ILE A 187 -7.25 17.72 -23.30
CA ILE A 187 -7.80 17.24 -22.02
C ILE A 187 -9.01 16.35 -22.25
N ARG A 188 -9.99 16.82 -23.04
CA ARG A 188 -11.21 16.09 -23.36
C ARG A 188 -10.93 14.74 -24.01
N LYS A 189 -10.01 14.67 -24.98
CA LYS A 189 -9.60 13.41 -25.61
C LYS A 189 -8.96 12.46 -24.60
N ARG A 190 -8.07 12.96 -23.74
CA ARG A 190 -7.37 12.17 -22.72
C ARG A 190 -8.35 11.54 -21.74
N VAL A 191 -9.35 12.30 -21.29
CA VAL A 191 -10.27 11.86 -20.23
C VAL A 191 -11.57 11.22 -20.74
N ALA A 192 -11.82 11.19 -22.04
CA ALA A 192 -13.05 10.62 -22.61
C ALA A 192 -13.29 9.15 -22.23
N ALA A 193 -12.24 8.34 -22.09
CA ALA A 193 -12.36 6.96 -21.65
C ALA A 193 -12.71 6.85 -20.17
N VAL A 194 -12.09 7.69 -19.33
CA VAL A 194 -12.35 7.76 -17.89
C VAL A 194 -13.77 8.24 -17.63
N TRP A 195 -14.18 9.33 -18.30
CA TRP A 195 -15.52 9.89 -18.19
C TRP A 195 -16.62 8.86 -18.49
N ARG A 196 -16.51 8.13 -19.62
CA ARG A 196 -17.47 7.07 -19.98
C ARG A 196 -17.60 5.98 -18.92
N ARG A 197 -16.52 5.66 -18.20
CA ARG A 197 -16.52 4.66 -17.13
C ARG A 197 -17.12 5.22 -15.85
N LEU A 198 -16.82 6.47 -15.50
CA LEU A 198 -17.38 7.14 -14.33
C LEU A 198 -18.91 7.29 -14.45
N THR A 199 -19.42 7.72 -15.60
CA THR A 199 -20.88 7.87 -15.80
C THR A 199 -21.64 6.55 -15.83
N ALA A 200 -20.96 5.41 -16.00
CA ALA A 200 -21.60 4.09 -15.89
C ALA A 200 -21.76 3.62 -14.43
N LEU A 201 -21.19 4.35 -13.47
CA LEU A 201 -21.26 4.07 -12.03
C LEU A 201 -22.25 4.99 -11.29
N ALA A 202 -22.68 6.07 -11.93
CA ALA A 202 -23.68 7.02 -11.43
C ALA A 202 -25.08 6.58 -11.85
#